data_AF-A0A5A8DXA4-F1
#
_entry.id   AF-A0A5A8DXA4-F1
#
_cell.length_a   1.000
_cell.length_b   1.000
_cell.length_c   1.000
_cell.angle_alpha   90.00
_cell.angle_beta   90.00
_cell.angle_gamma   90.00
#
_symmetry.space_group_name_H-M   'P 1'
#
loop_
_entity.id
_entity.type
_entity.pdbx_description
1 polymer ?
#
loop_
_entity_poly.entity_id
_entity_poly.type
_entity_poly.pdbx_seq_one_letter_code
_entity_poly.pdbx_strand_id
1 'polypeptide(L)'
;MSGRGGAAKVDNTGNVRVWPAEEALAVLLARWRGLNLLGAWGGASLLEFGAGRSGLAGLALASSAASREEPAGSNAPPRSVVVTDGHPRAAADLARHCRARVGIGRAAARATGVY
;
A
#
# COMPACT_ATOMS: atom_id res chain seq x y z
N MET A 1 -25.65 14.60 42.40
CA MET A 1 -26.11 13.54 41.49
C MET A 1 -25.26 13.62 40.22
N SER A 2 -24.23 12.79 40.09
CA SER A 2 -23.37 12.74 38.90
C SER A 2 -23.80 11.59 37.99
N GLY A 3 -24.47 11.91 36.90
CA GLY A 3 -24.85 10.94 35.87
C GLY A 3 -24.41 11.43 34.50
N ARG A 4 -23.10 11.35 34.19
CA ARG A 4 -22.63 11.45 32.80
C ARG A 4 -22.61 10.05 32.21
N GLY A 5 -23.76 9.60 31.72
CA GLY A 5 -23.84 8.45 30.83
C GLY A 5 -23.31 8.87 29.46
N GLY A 6 -22.02 8.64 29.20
CA GLY A 6 -21.50 8.70 27.84
C GLY A 6 -22.11 7.55 27.05
N ALA A 7 -22.99 7.85 26.08
CA ALA A 7 -23.48 6.85 25.15
C ALA A 7 -22.29 6.13 24.52
N ALA A 8 -22.24 4.80 24.68
CA ALA A 8 -21.19 3.99 24.06
C ALA A 8 -21.19 4.26 22.55
N LYS A 9 -20.02 4.53 21.98
CA LYS A 9 -19.86 4.74 20.54
C LYS A 9 -20.36 3.48 19.82
N VAL A 10 -21.42 3.62 19.03
CA VAL A 10 -22.16 2.48 18.45
C VAL A 10 -21.51 1.98 17.15
N ASP A 11 -20.56 2.73 16.58
CA ASP A 11 -19.88 2.39 15.33
C ASP A 11 -18.36 2.68 15.34
N ASN A 12 -17.69 2.35 14.22
CA ASN A 12 -16.27 2.60 14.00
C ASN A 12 -15.98 3.91 13.25
N THR A 13 -16.97 4.81 13.10
CA THR A 13 -16.82 6.05 12.33
C THR A 13 -15.69 6.90 12.91
N GLY A 14 -14.78 7.36 12.05
CA GLY A 14 -13.58 8.12 12.44
C GLY A 14 -12.40 7.27 12.95
N ASN A 15 -12.55 5.95 13.07
CA ASN A 15 -11.45 5.05 13.44
C ASN A 15 -10.71 4.47 12.20
N VAL A 16 -11.32 4.54 11.00
CA VAL A 16 -10.71 4.12 9.74
C VAL A 16 -10.09 5.33 9.04
N ARG A 17 -8.83 5.18 8.60
CA ARG A 17 -8.08 6.26 7.93
C ARG A 17 -7.68 5.96 6.49
N VAL A 18 -7.90 4.72 6.04
CA VAL A 18 -7.72 4.33 4.64
C VAL A 18 -8.98 4.75 3.89
N TRP A 19 -8.80 5.39 2.75
CA TRP A 19 -9.93 5.78 1.91
C TRP A 19 -10.43 4.59 1.09
N PRO A 20 -11.76 4.50 0.81
CA PRO A 20 -12.32 3.36 0.06
C PRO A 20 -11.63 3.11 -1.29
N ALA A 21 -11.22 4.17 -2.00
CA ALA A 21 -10.51 4.05 -3.28
C ALA A 21 -9.11 3.42 -3.13
N GLU A 22 -8.39 3.77 -2.06
CA GLU A 22 -7.06 3.21 -1.76
C GLU A 22 -7.17 1.73 -1.39
N GLU A 23 -8.20 1.36 -0.61
CA GLU A 23 -8.49 -0.04 -0.28
C GLU A 23 -8.85 -0.87 -1.52
N ALA A 24 -9.78 -0.38 -2.35
CA ALA A 24 -10.18 -1.08 -3.57
C ALA A 24 -8.98 -1.29 -4.52
N LEU A 25 -8.14 -0.26 -4.69
CA LEU A 25 -6.92 -0.36 -5.49
C LEU A 25 -5.94 -1.37 -4.87
N ALA A 26 -5.73 -1.34 -3.56
CA ALA A 26 -4.84 -2.29 -2.89
C ALA A 26 -5.30 -3.75 -3.06
N VAL A 27 -6.61 -4.01 -2.98
CA VAL A 27 -7.17 -5.36 -3.21
C VAL A 27 -6.97 -5.80 -4.66
N LEU A 28 -7.21 -4.91 -5.63
CA LEU A 28 -6.96 -5.19 -7.04
C LEU A 28 -5.47 -5.52 -7.28
N LEU A 29 -4.58 -4.69 -6.73
CA LEU A 29 -3.13 -4.83 -6.85
C LEU A 29 -2.57 -5.99 -6.04
N ALA A 30 -3.24 -6.48 -5.01
CA ALA A 30 -2.86 -7.71 -4.31
C ALA A 30 -3.26 -8.95 -5.12
N ARG A 31 -4.38 -8.87 -5.85
CA ARG A 31 -4.90 -9.94 -6.72
C ARG A 31 -4.37 -9.90 -8.15
N TRP A 32 -3.44 -8.98 -8.44
CA TRP A 32 -2.92 -8.70 -9.79
C TRP A 32 -2.41 -9.93 -10.54
N ARG A 33 -1.84 -10.92 -9.84
CA ARG A 33 -1.30 -12.16 -10.43
C ARG A 33 -2.36 -13.00 -11.16
N GLY A 34 -3.64 -12.87 -10.79
CA GLY A 34 -4.74 -13.62 -11.39
C GLY A 34 -5.52 -12.86 -12.47
N LEU A 35 -5.27 -11.57 -12.67
CA LEU A 35 -6.11 -10.73 -13.54
C LEU A 35 -5.57 -10.55 -14.95
N ASN A 36 -4.33 -10.97 -15.26
CA ASN A 36 -3.68 -10.81 -16.57
C ASN A 36 -3.73 -9.39 -17.18
N LEU A 37 -4.18 -8.39 -16.42
CA LEU A 37 -4.31 -6.99 -16.81
C LEU A 37 -2.95 -6.33 -17.10
N LEU A 38 -1.85 -7.02 -16.83
CA LEU A 38 -0.54 -6.43 -16.53
C LEU A 38 0.66 -7.20 -17.11
N GLY A 39 0.57 -7.69 -18.35
CA GLY A 39 1.78 -8.01 -19.13
C GLY A 39 2.81 -6.86 -19.16
N ALA A 40 2.38 -5.63 -18.85
CA ALA A 40 3.15 -4.40 -18.88
C ALA A 40 4.04 -4.11 -17.66
N TRP A 41 3.86 -4.77 -16.51
CA TRP A 41 4.57 -4.37 -15.26
C TRP A 41 5.73 -5.29 -14.89
N GLY A 42 5.94 -6.38 -15.63
CA GLY A 42 7.06 -7.27 -15.43
C GLY A 42 8.40 -6.54 -15.53
N GLY A 43 9.12 -6.46 -14.41
CA GLY A 43 10.39 -5.73 -14.34
C GLY A 43 10.28 -4.21 -14.41
N ALA A 44 9.07 -3.64 -14.37
CA ALA A 44 8.85 -2.19 -14.39
C ALA A 44 9.19 -1.54 -13.05
N SER A 45 9.54 -0.25 -13.09
CA SER A 45 9.67 0.60 -11.92
C SER A 45 8.40 1.46 -11.80
N LEU A 46 7.68 1.30 -10.70
CA LEU A 46 6.37 1.92 -10.48
C LEU A 46 6.46 3.04 -9.44
N LEU A 47 5.60 4.03 -9.60
CA LEU A 47 5.50 5.21 -8.73
C LEU A 47 4.04 5.44 -8.36
N GLU A 48 3.76 5.55 -7.06
CA GLU A 48 2.46 5.96 -6.51
C GLU A 48 2.53 7.43 -6.06
N PHE A 49 1.57 8.22 -6.52
CA PHE A 49 1.35 9.61 -6.11
C PHE A 49 0.19 9.71 -5.13
N GLY A 50 0.32 10.59 -4.13
CA GLY A 50 -0.76 10.84 -3.17
C GLY A 50 -1.08 9.59 -2.33
N ALA A 51 -0.05 8.85 -1.95
CA ALA A 51 -0.16 7.59 -1.21
C ALA A 51 -0.71 7.77 0.22
N GLY A 52 -0.91 9.01 0.65
CA GLY A 52 -1.34 9.37 1.99
C GLY A 52 -0.33 8.93 3.04
N ARG A 53 -0.79 8.84 4.28
CA ARG A 53 0.04 8.39 5.41
C ARG A 53 0.24 6.87 5.45
N SER A 54 -0.44 6.14 4.57
CA SER A 54 -0.60 4.70 4.62
C SER A 54 0.26 4.01 3.55
N GLY A 55 0.15 4.47 2.30
CA GLY A 55 0.80 3.86 1.13
C GLY A 55 0.30 2.46 0.84
N LEU A 56 -0.97 2.18 1.15
CA LEU A 56 -1.49 0.81 1.18
C LEU A 56 -1.42 0.16 -0.20
N ALA A 57 -1.77 0.89 -1.26
CA ALA A 57 -1.80 0.35 -2.62
C ALA A 57 -0.40 -0.06 -3.11
N GLY A 58 0.58 0.84 -3.07
CA GLY A 58 1.96 0.54 -3.46
C GLY A 58 2.62 -0.51 -2.57
N LEU A 59 2.35 -0.50 -1.27
CA LEU A 59 2.86 -1.53 -0.35
C LEU A 59 2.21 -2.89 -0.58
N ALA A 60 0.91 -2.95 -0.92
CA ALA A 60 0.23 -4.20 -1.27
C ALA A 60 0.83 -4.81 -2.53
N LEU A 61 1.10 -4.00 -3.56
CA LEU A 61 1.77 -4.44 -4.79
C LEU A 61 3.20 -4.94 -4.54
N ALA A 62 3.98 -4.21 -3.75
CA ALA A 62 5.34 -4.63 -3.40
C ALA A 62 5.33 -5.95 -2.59
N SER A 63 4.33 -6.13 -1.71
CA SER A 63 4.19 -7.35 -0.91
C SER A 63 3.77 -8.55 -1.76
N SER A 64 2.82 -8.36 -2.68
CA SER A 64 2.34 -9.42 -3.56
C SER A 64 3.38 -9.88 -4.57
N ALA A 65 4.31 -8.99 -4.94
CA ALA A 65 5.49 -9.30 -5.76
C ALA A 65 6.50 -10.24 -5.07
N ALA A 66 6.54 -10.26 -3.73
CA ALA A 66 7.46 -11.09 -2.97
C ALA A 66 6.94 -12.52 -2.67
N SER A 67 5.66 -12.78 -2.92
CA SER A 67 5.06 -14.11 -2.79
C SER A 67 5.67 -15.07 -3.82
N ARG A 68 6.14 -16.23 -3.35
CA ARG A 68 6.91 -17.24 -4.13
C ARG A 68 6.05 -18.18 -4.97
N GLU A 69 4.73 -18.16 -4.80
CA GLU A 69 3.82 -18.95 -5.62
C GLU A 69 3.58 -18.23 -6.94
N GLU A 70 4.27 -18.69 -7.97
CA GLU A 70 4.05 -18.31 -9.36
C GLU A 70 3.04 -19.28 -9.98
N PRO A 71 1.81 -18.85 -10.31
CA PRO A 71 1.00 -19.60 -11.25
C PRO A 71 1.76 -19.75 -12.56
N ALA A 72 1.76 -20.93 -13.18
CA ALA A 72 2.39 -21.13 -14.49
C ALA A 72 1.84 -20.11 -15.50
N GLY A 73 2.70 -19.24 -16.04
CA GLY A 73 2.32 -18.15 -16.96
C GLY A 73 2.12 -16.77 -16.31
N SER A 74 2.48 -16.59 -15.03
CA SER A 74 2.47 -15.29 -14.36
C SER A 74 3.53 -14.33 -14.91
N ASN A 75 3.16 -13.05 -15.03
CA ASN A 75 4.11 -11.99 -15.35
C ASN A 75 5.12 -11.81 -14.22
N ALA A 76 6.36 -11.44 -14.58
CA ALA A 76 7.38 -11.11 -13.59
C ALA A 76 6.88 -10.03 -12.61
N PRO A 77 7.34 -10.02 -11.35
CA PRO A 77 7.03 -8.93 -10.43
C PRO A 77 7.60 -7.58 -10.93
N PRO A 78 7.05 -6.44 -10.47
CA PRO A 78 7.68 -5.15 -10.67
C PRO A 78 9.09 -5.14 -10.06
N ARG A 79 10.03 -4.46 -10.74
CA ARG A 79 11.41 -4.30 -10.28
C ARG A 79 11.48 -3.45 -9.00
N SER A 80 10.67 -2.40 -8.93
CA SER A 80 10.63 -1.50 -7.77
C SER A 80 9.29 -0.78 -7.68
N VAL A 81 8.89 -0.44 -6.46
CA VAL A 81 7.74 0.44 -6.21
C VAL A 81 8.21 1.61 -5.35
N VAL A 82 7.90 2.83 -5.79
CA VAL A 82 8.15 4.05 -5.03
C VAL A 82 6.81 4.62 -4.61
N VAL A 83 6.64 4.92 -3.32
CA VAL A 83 5.43 5.55 -2.78
C VAL A 83 5.75 6.98 -2.37
N THR A 84 4.89 7.92 -2.79
CA THR A 84 5.12 9.35 -2.57
C THR A 84 3.85 10.05 -2.13
N ASP A 85 4.04 11.12 -1.36
CA ASP A 85 2.99 12.03 -0.99
C ASP A 85 3.58 13.44 -0.85
N GLY A 86 2.81 14.46 -1.22
CA GLY A 86 3.25 15.86 -1.11
C GLY A 86 3.21 16.40 0.31
N HIS A 87 2.50 15.74 1.25
CA HIS A 87 2.44 16.18 2.63
C HIS A 87 3.63 15.64 3.44
N PRO A 88 4.44 16.49 4.10
CA PRO A 88 5.66 16.05 4.79
C PRO A 88 5.43 14.99 5.87
N ARG A 89 4.28 15.04 6.58
CA ARG A 89 3.93 14.02 7.58
C ARG A 89 3.60 12.68 6.94
N ALA A 90 2.92 12.70 5.79
CA ALA A 90 2.65 11.49 5.02
C ALA A 90 3.95 10.87 4.51
N ALA A 91 4.82 11.66 3.89
CA ALA A 91 6.15 11.20 3.46
C ALA A 91 6.97 10.58 4.60
N ALA A 92 6.96 11.18 5.81
CA ALA A 92 7.64 10.64 6.97
C ALA A 92 7.06 9.29 7.43
N ASP A 93 5.73 9.15 7.45
CA ASP A 93 5.05 7.90 7.78
C ASP A 93 5.35 6.79 6.75
N LEU A 94 5.31 7.12 5.45
CA LEU A 94 5.66 6.19 4.37
C LEU A 94 7.11 5.69 4.51
N ALA A 95 8.05 6.57 4.82
CA ALA A 95 9.44 6.20 5.05
C ALA A 95 9.62 5.29 6.28
N ARG A 96 8.77 5.44 7.31
CA ARG A 96 8.73 4.52 8.45
C ARG A 96 8.15 3.16 8.05
N HIS A 97 7.04 3.14 7.29
CA HIS A 97 6.42 1.90 6.83
C HIS A 97 7.34 1.07 5.92
N CYS A 98 8.05 1.73 4.99
CA CYS A 98 9.02 1.07 4.13
C CYS A 98 10.19 0.48 4.93
N ARG A 99 10.71 1.21 5.94
CA ARG A 99 11.79 0.72 6.81
C ARG A 99 11.38 -0.47 7.69
N ALA A 100 10.16 -0.46 8.21
CA ALA A 100 9.63 -1.56 9.03
C ALA A 100 9.44 -2.88 8.24
N ARG A 101 9.53 -2.84 6.90
CA ARG A 101 9.30 -3.98 6.01
C ARG A 101 10.57 -4.44 5.28
N VAL A 102 11.76 -3.96 5.69
CA VAL A 102 13.07 -4.42 5.20
C VAL A 102 13.27 -5.88 5.66
N GLY A 103 12.85 -6.81 4.81
CA GLY A 103 12.78 -8.26 5.07
C GLY A 103 11.93 -9.02 4.05
N ILE A 104 11.11 -8.29 3.27
CA ILE A 104 10.28 -8.85 2.19
C ILE A 104 11.09 -8.78 0.87
N GLY A 105 11.36 -9.92 0.25
CA GLY A 105 12.38 -10.11 -0.80
C GLY A 105 12.18 -9.30 -2.10
N ARG A 106 13.31 -9.03 -2.77
CA ARG A 106 13.58 -8.47 -4.12
C ARG A 106 12.82 -7.22 -4.61
N ALA A 107 11.55 -7.00 -4.30
CA ALA A 107 10.82 -5.78 -4.62
C ALA A 107 10.89 -4.80 -3.43
N ALA A 108 11.90 -3.94 -3.40
CA ALA A 108 12.04 -2.94 -2.36
C ALA A 108 11.05 -1.78 -2.60
N ALA A 109 10.02 -1.66 -1.75
CA ALA A 109 9.25 -0.43 -1.66
C ALA A 109 10.13 0.67 -1.06
N ARG A 110 10.16 1.85 -1.69
CA ARG A 110 10.90 3.02 -1.20
C ARG A 110 9.94 4.20 -1.07
N ALA A 111 10.15 5.02 -0.06
CA ALA A 111 9.43 6.28 0.09
C ALA A 111 10.35 7.45 -0.28
N THR A 112 9.84 8.40 -1.06
CA THR A 112 10.54 9.65 -1.37
C THR A 112 9.58 10.82 -1.17
N GLY A 113 10.08 11.92 -0.60
CA GLY A 113 9.35 13.20 -0.60
C GLY A 113 9.48 13.86 -1.96
N VAL A 114 8.38 14.43 -2.46
CA VAL A 114 8.40 15.39 -3.57
C VAL A 114 8.37 16.76 -2.91
N TYR A 115 9.50 17.48 -2.95
CA TYR A 115 9.61 18.84 -2.43
C TYR A 115 9.29 19.84 -3.55
#